data_AF-A0A2A7MIZ7-F1
#
_entry.id   AF-A0A2A7MIZ7-F1
#
_cell.length_a   1.000
_cell.length_b   1.000
_cell.length_c   1.000
_cell.angle_alpha   90.00
_cell.angle_beta   90.00
_cell.angle_gamma   90.00
#
_symmetry.space_group_name_H-M   'P 1'
#
loop_
_entity.id
_entity.type
_entity.pdbx_description
1 polymer ?
#
loop_
_entity_poly.entity_id
_entity_poly.type
_entity_poly.pdbx_seq_one_letter_code
_entity_poly.pdbx_strand_id
1 'polypeptide(L)'
;MLTTNLERMADKIEIFNKFGDTGNDRITRLSLSPEELEAREELCKRCRSLGMQIQTDDMANIYATLKGDLFDSSIITGSHLDSAKEEDSNETIGVLAALEAIETIVKEKIPHRHSITLVVWTNTKGARFYPPLMASGVICGKFEKSVMIDSIDSEGVTFKEALEASGYMGTIDNRVNSEKYIGFIEVAIEQGRDLEKEDIDMGIIEGFNDKKIFYPEFIQSIEKNIEKYGYTSTKIYSDCEYNSKFISDIIPTAMILVPRTKKIDFIEQCWKGANVLLQTILDIDKNH
;
A
#
# COMPACT_ATOMS: atom_id res chain seq x y z
N MET A 1 -13.29 -3.51 -20.41
CA MET A 1 -12.68 -3.74 -19.09
C MET A 1 -11.29 -3.15 -19.18
N LEU A 2 -10.93 -2.28 -18.25
CA LEU A 2 -9.59 -1.69 -18.25
C LEU A 2 -8.62 -2.73 -17.70
N THR A 3 -7.36 -2.67 -18.11
CA THR A 3 -6.37 -3.64 -17.69
C THR A 3 -5.05 -2.92 -17.54
N THR A 4 -4.37 -3.17 -16.44
CA THR A 4 -3.02 -2.67 -16.20
C THR A 4 -2.02 -3.40 -17.10
N ASN A 5 -0.77 -2.96 -17.14
CA ASN A 5 0.23 -3.54 -18.02
C ASN A 5 1.16 -4.50 -17.26
N LEU A 6 1.20 -5.76 -17.71
CA LEU A 6 2.00 -6.82 -17.09
C LEU A 6 3.51 -6.55 -17.17
N GLU A 7 4.02 -6.04 -18.29
CA GLU A 7 5.46 -5.75 -18.46
C GLU A 7 5.91 -4.61 -17.55
N ARG A 8 5.07 -3.57 -17.37
CA ARG A 8 5.35 -2.47 -16.44
C ARG A 8 5.27 -2.92 -14.98
N MET A 9 4.41 -3.89 -14.66
CA MET A 9 4.38 -4.53 -13.34
C MET A 9 5.67 -5.33 -13.11
N ALA A 10 6.10 -6.11 -14.09
CA ALA A 10 7.34 -6.88 -14.03
C ALA A 10 8.57 -5.96 -13.82
N ASP A 11 8.66 -4.87 -14.57
CA ASP A 11 9.73 -3.85 -14.41
C ASP A 11 9.75 -3.28 -12.99
N LYS A 12 8.58 -2.93 -12.43
CA LYS A 12 8.47 -2.43 -11.06
C LYS A 12 8.97 -3.45 -10.05
N ILE A 13 8.51 -4.70 -10.13
CA ILE A 13 8.93 -5.75 -9.20
C ILE A 13 10.44 -5.99 -9.32
N GLU A 14 10.98 -6.10 -10.53
CA GLU A 14 12.42 -6.33 -10.74
C GLU A 14 13.27 -5.20 -10.17
N ILE A 15 12.88 -3.93 -10.41
CA ILE A 15 13.62 -2.78 -9.92
C ILE A 15 13.52 -2.65 -8.41
N PHE A 16 12.33 -2.77 -7.83
CA PHE A 16 12.16 -2.60 -6.40
C PHE A 16 12.77 -3.75 -5.59
N ASN A 17 12.87 -4.95 -6.14
CA ASN A 17 13.52 -6.08 -5.47
C ASN A 17 15.05 -5.92 -5.36
N LYS A 18 15.66 -5.02 -6.14
CA LYS A 18 17.11 -4.73 -6.04
C LYS A 18 17.47 -3.94 -4.78
N PHE A 19 16.54 -3.15 -4.25
CA PHE A 19 16.79 -2.35 -3.05
C PHE A 19 16.67 -3.22 -1.80
N GLY A 20 17.82 -3.49 -1.18
CA GLY A 20 17.92 -4.38 -0.02
C GLY A 20 18.02 -5.85 -0.38
N ASP A 21 18.36 -6.22 -1.63
CA ASP A 21 18.54 -7.62 -2.04
C ASP A 21 19.62 -8.33 -1.20
N THR A 22 19.24 -9.45 -0.58
CA THR A 22 20.15 -10.32 0.17
C THR A 22 20.39 -11.66 -0.56
N GLY A 23 19.88 -11.81 -1.78
CA GLY A 23 19.91 -13.02 -2.58
C GLY A 23 18.79 -14.00 -2.27
N ASN A 24 18.62 -15.01 -3.13
CA ASN A 24 17.57 -16.05 -3.00
C ASN A 24 16.14 -15.48 -2.91
N ASP A 25 15.85 -14.40 -3.64
CA ASP A 25 14.54 -13.71 -3.63
C ASP A 25 14.13 -13.16 -2.26
N ARG A 26 15.12 -12.83 -1.42
CA ARG A 26 14.94 -12.21 -0.10
C ARG A 26 15.48 -10.79 -0.08
N ILE A 27 14.87 -9.96 0.76
CA ILE A 27 15.29 -8.58 0.98
C ILE A 27 15.43 -8.27 2.47
N THR A 28 16.36 -7.38 2.79
CA THR A 28 16.43 -6.64 4.04
C THR A 28 16.42 -5.16 3.72
N ARG A 29 15.23 -4.57 3.71
CA ARG A 29 14.99 -3.14 3.48
C ARG A 29 14.30 -2.53 4.69
N LEU A 30 15.07 -2.29 5.73
CA LEU A 30 14.55 -1.81 7.01
C LEU A 30 14.03 -0.36 6.89
N SER A 31 12.99 -0.01 7.66
CA SER A 31 12.41 1.34 7.63
C SER A 31 13.47 2.44 7.80
N LEU A 32 13.47 3.43 6.90
CA LEU A 32 14.40 4.55 6.87
C LEU A 32 15.89 4.15 6.82
N SER A 33 16.21 2.92 6.39
CA SER A 33 17.57 2.52 6.07
C SER A 33 17.98 3.09 4.70
N PRO A 34 19.28 3.14 4.37
CA PRO A 34 19.72 3.59 3.04
C PRO A 34 18.99 2.90 1.89
N GLU A 35 18.75 1.59 1.99
CA GLU A 35 18.06 0.79 0.98
C GLU A 35 16.57 1.17 0.86
N GLU A 36 15.90 1.50 1.96
CA GLU A 36 14.51 1.96 1.94
C GLU A 36 14.38 3.38 1.39
N LEU A 37 15.35 4.25 1.67
CA LEU A 37 15.44 5.58 1.09
C LEU A 37 15.68 5.53 -0.43
N GLU A 38 16.50 4.59 -0.93
CA GLU A 38 16.66 4.36 -2.37
C GLU A 38 15.36 3.94 -3.04
N ALA A 39 14.61 3.01 -2.43
CA ALA A 39 13.30 2.59 -2.93
C ALA A 39 12.27 3.74 -2.92
N ARG A 40 12.28 4.58 -1.88
CA ARG A 40 11.44 5.79 -1.80
C ARG A 40 11.78 6.79 -2.90
N GLU A 41 13.05 7.02 -3.19
CA GLU A 41 13.44 7.98 -4.24
C GLU A 41 13.08 7.46 -5.64
N GLU A 42 13.27 6.16 -5.91
CA GLU A 42 12.83 5.57 -7.19
C GLU A 42 11.30 5.64 -7.34
N LEU A 43 10.53 5.38 -6.27
CA LEU A 43 9.08 5.61 -6.27
C LEU A 43 8.75 7.07 -6.56
N CYS A 44 9.36 8.02 -5.84
CA CYS A 44 9.11 9.45 -5.99
C CYS A 44 9.42 9.92 -7.41
N LYS A 45 10.53 9.45 -8.00
CA LYS A 45 10.91 9.72 -9.39
C LYS A 45 9.85 9.22 -10.38
N ARG A 46 9.33 8.01 -10.20
CA ARG A 46 8.24 7.47 -11.04
C ARG A 46 6.93 8.25 -10.86
N CYS A 47 6.57 8.59 -9.63
CA CYS A 47 5.39 9.42 -9.36
C CYS A 47 5.50 10.81 -10.00
N ARG A 48 6.66 11.47 -9.89
CA ARG A 48 6.91 12.79 -10.53
C ARG A 48 6.83 12.71 -12.06
N SER A 49 7.31 11.62 -12.68
CA SER A 49 7.23 11.45 -14.14
C SER A 49 5.79 11.24 -14.63
N LEU A 50 4.90 10.75 -13.77
CA LEU A 50 3.45 10.66 -14.00
C LEU A 50 2.71 11.98 -13.72
N GLY A 51 3.41 13.04 -13.31
CA GLY A 51 2.82 14.33 -12.98
C GLY A 51 2.18 14.39 -11.58
N MET A 52 2.50 13.44 -10.71
CA MET A 52 1.96 13.39 -9.35
C MET A 52 2.68 14.40 -8.44
N GLN A 53 1.92 15.03 -7.55
CA GLN A 53 2.45 15.91 -6.51
C GLN A 53 2.80 15.09 -5.27
N ILE A 54 3.99 15.30 -4.71
CA ILE A 54 4.48 14.51 -3.57
C ILE A 54 4.49 15.40 -2.32
N GLN A 55 3.87 14.90 -1.27
CA GLN A 55 3.93 15.45 0.08
C GLN A 55 4.35 14.35 1.05
N THR A 56 4.87 14.74 2.20
CA THR A 56 5.14 13.82 3.31
C THR A 56 4.59 14.37 4.61
N ASP A 57 4.34 13.49 5.59
CA ASP A 57 3.92 13.91 6.91
C ASP A 57 5.04 13.85 7.95
N ASP A 58 4.70 14.22 9.17
CA ASP A 58 5.58 14.26 10.32
C ASP A 58 5.96 12.86 10.87
N MET A 59 5.55 11.78 10.20
CA MET A 59 5.98 10.38 10.40
C MET A 59 6.67 9.82 9.15
N ALA A 60 7.06 10.70 8.22
CA ALA A 60 7.69 10.39 6.94
C ALA A 60 6.85 9.48 6.02
N ASN A 61 5.54 9.39 6.20
CA ASN A 61 4.69 8.75 5.19
C ASN A 61 4.77 9.56 3.89
N ILE A 62 4.73 8.90 2.76
CA ILE A 62 4.72 9.56 1.44
C ILE A 62 3.30 9.56 0.91
N TYR A 63 2.84 10.71 0.40
CA TYR A 63 1.58 10.89 -0.29
C TYR A 63 1.88 11.45 -1.68
N ALA A 64 1.76 10.62 -2.70
CA ALA A 64 1.92 11.02 -4.10
C ALA A 64 0.54 11.10 -4.76
N THR A 65 0.08 12.29 -5.12
CA THR A 65 -1.28 12.54 -5.60
C THR A 65 -1.31 12.86 -7.09
N LEU A 66 -2.02 12.04 -7.86
CA LEU A 66 -2.51 12.39 -9.18
C LEU A 66 -3.77 13.24 -9.03
N LYS A 67 -3.76 14.45 -9.60
CA LYS A 67 -4.84 15.42 -9.42
C LYS A 67 -6.07 15.05 -10.26
N GLY A 68 -7.24 14.99 -9.61
CA GLY A 68 -8.55 14.92 -10.25
C GLY A 68 -9.22 16.29 -10.39
N ASP A 69 -10.46 16.28 -10.91
CA ASP A 69 -11.25 17.50 -11.15
C ASP A 69 -11.83 18.13 -9.88
N LEU A 70 -12.16 17.31 -8.87
CA LEU A 70 -12.73 17.75 -7.60
C LEU A 70 -11.65 18.27 -6.66
N PHE A 71 -11.93 19.43 -6.07
CA PHE A 71 -11.09 20.03 -5.05
C PHE A 71 -11.22 19.26 -3.73
N ASP A 72 -10.10 19.09 -3.02
CA ASP A 72 -10.01 18.47 -1.70
C ASP A 72 -10.78 17.14 -1.56
N SER A 73 -10.73 16.30 -2.60
CA SER A 73 -11.29 14.96 -2.55
C SER A 73 -10.35 13.95 -3.16
N SER A 74 -10.01 12.90 -2.42
CA SER A 74 -9.07 11.89 -2.88
C SER A 74 -9.38 10.46 -2.45
N ILE A 75 -9.19 9.52 -3.37
CA ILE A 75 -9.14 8.08 -3.11
C ILE A 75 -7.67 7.73 -2.87
N ILE A 76 -7.38 7.11 -1.73
CA ILE A 76 -6.02 6.72 -1.35
C ILE A 76 -5.83 5.21 -1.59
N THR A 77 -4.65 4.82 -2.04
CA THR A 77 -4.25 3.42 -2.20
C THR A 77 -2.74 3.28 -2.02
N GLY A 78 -2.26 2.11 -1.64
CA GLY A 78 -0.85 1.87 -1.36
C GLY A 78 -0.67 0.93 -0.19
N SER A 79 0.55 0.85 0.31
CA SER A 79 0.90 0.01 1.46
C SER A 79 2.25 0.48 2.02
N HIS A 80 3.26 -0.38 2.12
CA HIS A 80 4.57 -0.05 2.65
C HIS A 80 5.71 -0.47 1.72
N LEU A 81 6.90 0.10 1.94
CA LEU A 81 8.12 -0.28 1.24
C LEU A 81 9.11 -1.01 2.14
N ASP A 82 9.03 -0.85 3.46
CA ASP A 82 9.92 -1.52 4.41
C ASP A 82 9.65 -3.01 4.48
N SER A 83 10.68 -3.78 4.81
CA SER A 83 10.64 -5.22 5.01
C SER A 83 11.18 -5.59 6.40
N ALA A 84 10.86 -6.80 6.86
CA ALA A 84 11.62 -7.46 7.90
C ALA A 84 13.00 -7.91 7.41
N LYS A 85 13.86 -8.38 8.32
CA LYS A 85 15.16 -8.97 7.95
C LYS A 85 14.94 -10.27 7.18
N GLU A 86 15.63 -10.40 6.05
CA GLU A 86 15.52 -11.56 5.15
C GLU A 86 14.05 -11.88 4.81
N GLU A 87 13.23 -10.87 4.54
CA GLU A 87 11.84 -11.11 4.16
C GLU A 87 11.73 -11.53 2.69
N ASP A 88 10.60 -12.13 2.32
CA ASP A 88 10.29 -12.39 0.91
C ASP A 88 10.22 -11.05 0.15
N SER A 89 10.86 -10.95 -1.01
CA SER A 89 10.92 -9.72 -1.82
C SER A 89 9.55 -9.20 -2.28
N ASN A 90 8.53 -10.03 -2.21
CA ASN A 90 7.21 -9.79 -2.77
C ASN A 90 6.33 -8.80 -1.95
N GLU A 91 6.69 -8.50 -0.70
CA GLU A 91 5.83 -7.79 0.26
C GLU A 91 5.45 -6.35 -0.14
N THR A 92 6.10 -5.73 -1.14
CA THR A 92 5.76 -4.37 -1.59
C THR A 92 4.65 -4.26 -2.60
N ILE A 93 3.90 -5.34 -2.84
CA ILE A 93 2.87 -5.35 -3.88
C ILE A 93 1.85 -4.22 -3.75
N GLY A 94 1.45 -3.83 -2.54
CA GLY A 94 0.45 -2.77 -2.37
C GLY A 94 0.86 -1.45 -2.99
N VAL A 95 2.13 -1.08 -2.86
CA VAL A 95 2.70 0.13 -3.47
C VAL A 95 2.85 -0.04 -4.99
N LEU A 96 3.30 -1.21 -5.45
CA LEU A 96 3.53 -1.45 -6.88
C LEU A 96 2.21 -1.55 -7.68
N ALA A 97 1.19 -2.18 -7.11
CA ALA A 97 -0.16 -2.24 -7.65
C ALA A 97 -0.80 -0.85 -7.73
N ALA A 98 -0.67 -0.04 -6.68
CA ALA A 98 -1.12 1.35 -6.69
C ALA A 98 -0.41 2.17 -7.79
N LEU A 99 0.92 2.05 -7.89
CA LEU A 99 1.70 2.77 -8.90
C LEU A 99 1.30 2.36 -10.32
N GLU A 100 1.11 1.07 -10.58
CA GLU A 100 0.71 0.57 -11.89
C GLU A 100 -0.73 0.95 -12.26
N ALA A 101 -1.66 0.93 -11.30
CA ALA A 101 -3.03 1.41 -11.52
C ALA A 101 -3.03 2.90 -11.91
N ILE A 102 -2.28 3.74 -11.19
CA ILE A 102 -2.17 5.18 -11.46
C ILE A 102 -1.46 5.42 -12.80
N GLU A 103 -0.36 4.70 -13.08
CA GLU A 103 0.34 4.79 -14.37
C GLU A 103 -0.59 4.42 -15.55
N THR A 104 -1.46 3.43 -15.36
CA THR A 104 -2.47 3.06 -16.35
C THR A 104 -3.48 4.19 -16.56
N ILE A 105 -3.97 4.82 -15.48
CA ILE A 105 -4.87 5.98 -15.55
C ILE A 105 -4.24 7.12 -16.37
N VAL A 106 -2.97 7.44 -16.11
CA VAL A 106 -2.24 8.49 -16.82
C VAL A 106 -2.02 8.14 -18.29
N LYS A 107 -1.51 6.93 -18.59
CA LYS A 107 -1.16 6.52 -19.96
C LYS A 107 -2.37 6.35 -20.87
N GLU A 108 -3.45 5.76 -20.34
CA GLU A 108 -4.70 5.56 -21.06
C GLU A 108 -5.62 6.79 -21.01
N LYS A 109 -5.19 7.87 -20.34
CA LYS A 109 -5.93 9.12 -20.18
C LYS A 109 -7.35 8.89 -19.63
N ILE A 110 -7.45 8.03 -18.63
CA ILE A 110 -8.74 7.67 -18.01
C ILE A 110 -9.21 8.88 -17.17
N PRO A 111 -10.39 9.44 -17.47
CA PRO A 111 -10.93 10.55 -16.68
C PRO A 111 -11.30 10.07 -15.27
N HIS A 112 -11.05 10.94 -14.29
CA HIS A 112 -11.34 10.70 -12.88
C HIS A 112 -11.68 12.02 -12.20
N ARG A 113 -12.69 12.00 -11.33
CA ARG A 113 -13.20 13.18 -10.62
C ARG A 113 -12.40 13.43 -9.34
N HIS A 114 -12.18 12.40 -8.53
CA HIS A 114 -11.44 12.47 -7.30
C HIS A 114 -9.94 12.33 -7.58
N SER A 115 -9.12 13.05 -6.83
CA SER A 115 -7.67 12.84 -6.92
C SER A 115 -7.30 11.42 -6.45
N ILE A 116 -6.25 10.83 -6.99
CA ILE A 116 -5.81 9.48 -6.61
C ILE A 116 -4.46 9.59 -5.93
N THR A 117 -4.39 9.20 -4.66
CA THR A 117 -3.18 9.32 -3.83
C THR A 117 -2.57 7.95 -3.59
N LEU A 118 -1.34 7.76 -4.06
CA LEU A 118 -0.49 6.65 -3.63
C LEU A 118 0.11 6.99 -2.27
N VAL A 119 -0.04 6.08 -1.30
CA VAL A 119 0.56 6.20 0.04
C VAL A 119 1.64 5.15 0.28
N VAL A 120 2.70 5.56 0.97
CA VAL A 120 3.68 4.65 1.60
C VAL A 120 3.66 4.88 3.11
N TRP A 121 3.26 3.86 3.86
CA TRP A 121 3.26 3.84 5.32
C TRP A 121 4.64 3.50 5.88
N THR A 122 5.21 4.40 6.66
CA THR A 122 6.54 4.23 7.27
C THR A 122 6.50 3.23 8.42
N ASN A 123 7.53 2.37 8.47
CA ASN A 123 7.76 1.42 9.56
C ASN A 123 6.56 0.48 9.80
N THR A 124 6.03 -0.09 8.71
CA THR A 124 4.89 -1.02 8.80
C THR A 124 5.30 -2.33 9.43
N LYS A 125 6.49 -2.86 9.10
CA LYS A 125 6.96 -4.13 9.65
C LYS A 125 7.44 -4.02 11.08
N GLY A 126 7.82 -2.82 11.53
CA GLY A 126 8.35 -2.58 12.88
C GLY A 126 9.67 -3.32 13.15
N ALA A 127 10.35 -3.79 12.10
CA ALA A 127 11.52 -4.66 12.21
C ALA A 127 12.78 -3.91 12.66
N ARG A 128 12.85 -2.60 12.38
CA ARG A 128 13.92 -1.71 12.86
C ARG A 128 13.52 -0.99 14.13
N PHE A 129 12.32 -0.42 14.15
CA PHE A 129 11.77 0.30 15.30
C PHE A 129 10.44 -0.34 15.69
N TYR A 130 10.38 -1.00 16.85
CA TYR A 130 9.13 -1.57 17.36
C TYR A 130 8.21 -0.44 17.89
N PRO A 131 6.87 -0.54 17.77
CA PRO A 131 6.04 -1.63 17.21
C PRO A 131 5.82 -1.59 15.69
N PRO A 132 5.30 -2.69 15.08
CA PRO A 132 4.78 -2.65 13.71
C PRO A 132 3.59 -1.69 13.57
N LEU A 133 3.29 -1.33 12.31
CA LEU A 133 2.23 -0.37 11.94
C LEU A 133 2.41 1.00 12.60
N MET A 134 3.64 1.40 12.92
CA MET A 134 3.91 2.53 13.80
C MET A 134 3.31 3.83 13.27
N ALA A 135 3.56 4.17 12.00
CA ALA A 135 3.13 5.46 11.46
C ALA A 135 1.61 5.57 11.31
N SER A 136 0.95 4.55 10.78
CA SER A 136 -0.52 4.51 10.70
C SER A 136 -1.16 4.47 12.10
N GLY A 137 -0.55 3.76 13.04
CA GLY A 137 -0.99 3.73 14.43
C GLY A 137 -0.88 5.08 15.13
N VAL A 138 0.18 5.86 14.87
CA VAL A 138 0.29 7.25 15.37
C VAL A 138 -0.78 8.15 14.74
N ILE A 139 -1.04 8.03 13.45
CA ILE A 139 -2.06 8.84 12.77
C ILE A 139 -3.45 8.54 13.33
N CYS A 140 -3.75 7.26 13.59
CA CYS A 140 -5.05 6.80 14.09
C CYS A 140 -5.17 6.82 15.63
N GLY A 141 -4.19 7.42 16.33
CA GLY A 141 -4.21 7.56 17.79
C GLY A 141 -4.05 6.24 18.57
N LYS A 142 -3.56 5.17 17.94
CA LYS A 142 -3.21 3.91 18.60
C LYS A 142 -1.91 4.00 19.38
N PHE A 143 -0.99 4.84 18.91
CA PHE A 143 0.30 5.06 19.53
C PHE A 143 0.54 6.56 19.77
N GLU A 144 1.15 6.90 20.90
CA GLU A 144 1.55 8.26 21.20
C GLU A 144 2.85 8.61 20.46
N LYS A 145 2.83 9.62 19.59
CA LYS A 145 3.99 10.00 18.77
C LYS A 145 5.24 10.27 19.62
N SER A 146 5.08 10.97 20.74
CA SER A 146 6.18 11.33 21.66
C SER A 146 6.94 10.10 22.16
N VAL A 147 6.26 8.96 22.33
CA VAL A 147 6.85 7.69 22.73
C VAL A 147 7.49 6.97 21.54
N MET A 148 6.82 6.97 20.38
CA MET A 148 7.30 6.26 19.19
C MET A 148 8.59 6.85 18.60
N ILE A 149 8.76 8.17 18.67
CA ILE A 149 9.99 8.82 18.19
C ILE A 149 11.22 8.42 19.01
N ASP A 150 11.03 7.98 20.25
CA ASP A 150 12.10 7.49 21.14
C ASP A 150 12.37 5.99 20.98
N SER A 151 11.69 5.28 20.06
CA SER A 151 12.00 3.88 19.75
C SER A 151 13.43 3.75 19.21
N ILE A 152 14.20 2.80 19.73
CA ILE A 152 15.63 2.62 19.43
C ILE A 152 15.84 1.33 18.64
N ASP A 153 16.66 1.37 17.59
CA ASP A 153 17.06 0.18 16.83
C ASP A 153 18.20 -0.60 17.49
N SER A 154 18.62 -1.70 16.87
CA SER A 154 19.69 -2.55 17.44
C SER A 154 21.07 -1.88 17.49
N GLU A 155 21.26 -0.75 16.81
CA GLU A 155 22.52 0.00 16.74
C GLU A 155 22.50 1.26 17.63
N GLY A 156 21.40 1.51 18.33
CA GLY A 156 21.25 2.67 19.22
C GLY A 156 20.71 3.93 18.54
N VAL A 157 20.31 3.85 17.27
CA VAL A 157 19.68 4.97 16.56
C VAL A 157 18.21 5.05 16.95
N THR A 158 17.73 6.24 17.28
CA THR A 158 16.31 6.50 17.55
C THR A 158 15.51 6.66 16.27
N PHE A 159 14.21 6.38 16.32
CA PHE A 159 13.31 6.63 15.21
C PHE A 159 13.29 8.13 14.84
N LYS A 160 13.41 9.02 15.83
CA LYS A 160 13.58 10.46 15.62
C LYS A 160 14.80 10.78 14.75
N GLU A 161 15.97 10.27 15.09
CA GLU A 161 17.20 10.50 14.33
C GLU A 161 17.06 9.97 12.89
N ALA A 162 16.45 8.79 12.72
CA ALA A 162 16.17 8.23 11.40
C ALA A 162 15.19 9.10 10.59
N LEU A 163 14.12 9.62 11.21
CA LEU A 163 13.17 10.55 10.57
C LEU A 163 13.88 11.83 10.11
N GLU A 164 14.67 12.45 10.99
CA GLU A 164 15.40 13.68 10.71
C GLU A 164 16.44 13.49 9.59
N ALA A 165 17.10 12.33 9.54
CA ALA A 165 18.06 11.99 8.50
C ALA A 165 17.43 11.58 7.16
N SER A 166 16.16 11.13 7.16
CA SER A 166 15.52 10.53 5.98
C SER A 166 15.32 11.50 4.80
N GLY A 167 15.21 12.80 5.08
CA GLY A 167 14.76 13.80 4.08
C GLY A 167 13.26 13.74 3.76
N TYR A 168 12.50 12.85 4.41
CA TYR A 168 11.05 12.68 4.21
C TYR A 168 10.21 13.19 5.38
N MET A 169 10.81 13.80 6.42
CA MET A 169 10.03 14.40 7.51
C MET A 169 9.28 15.65 7.02
N GLY A 170 7.96 15.52 6.89
CA GLY A 170 7.07 16.60 6.48
C GLY A 170 6.24 17.16 7.63
N THR A 171 5.03 17.64 7.33
CA THR A 171 4.17 18.35 8.29
C THR A 171 2.98 17.49 8.71
N ILE A 172 2.50 17.71 9.94
CA ILE A 172 1.31 17.02 10.46
C ILE A 172 0.05 17.28 9.61
N ASP A 173 -0.01 18.44 8.93
CA ASP A 173 -1.14 18.83 8.08
C ASP A 173 -1.33 17.92 6.86
N ASN A 174 -0.28 17.18 6.45
CA ASN A 174 -0.34 16.28 5.31
C ASN A 174 -0.90 14.89 5.65
N ARG A 175 -1.13 14.59 6.93
CA ARG A 175 -1.68 13.30 7.37
C ARG A 175 -3.02 13.01 6.69
N VAL A 176 -3.29 11.72 6.48
CA VAL A 176 -4.62 11.25 6.07
C VAL A 176 -5.69 11.70 7.08
N ASN A 177 -6.84 12.12 6.57
CA ASN A 177 -7.97 12.62 7.34
C ASN A 177 -9.29 12.39 6.58
N SER A 178 -10.42 12.50 7.27
CA SER A 178 -11.75 12.27 6.71
C SER A 178 -12.34 13.44 5.93
N GLU A 179 -11.71 14.62 5.97
CA GLU A 179 -12.16 15.80 5.22
C GLU A 179 -11.74 15.70 3.75
N LYS A 180 -10.50 15.28 3.48
CA LYS A 180 -9.92 15.17 2.14
C LYS A 180 -10.09 13.78 1.52
N TYR A 181 -9.96 12.71 2.31
CA TYR A 181 -9.87 11.36 1.77
C TYR A 181 -11.21 10.62 1.91
N ILE A 182 -11.73 10.11 0.79
CA ILE A 182 -13.05 9.47 0.73
C ILE A 182 -12.99 7.95 0.88
N GLY A 183 -11.79 7.36 0.79
CA GLY A 183 -11.62 5.93 0.98
C GLY A 183 -10.21 5.42 0.73
N PHE A 184 -9.85 4.31 1.37
CA PHE A 184 -8.57 3.61 1.21
C PHE A 184 -8.76 2.17 0.72
N ILE A 185 -8.04 1.81 -0.35
CA ILE A 185 -7.96 0.42 -0.83
C ILE A 185 -6.51 -0.05 -0.78
N GLU A 186 -6.24 -1.09 0.01
CA GLU A 186 -4.92 -1.71 0.13
C GLU A 186 -4.91 -3.05 -0.60
N VAL A 187 -3.89 -3.26 -1.44
CA VAL A 187 -3.54 -4.59 -1.95
C VAL A 187 -2.39 -5.11 -1.07
N ALA A 188 -2.48 -6.35 -0.62
CA ALA A 188 -1.42 -6.98 0.15
C ALA A 188 -1.26 -8.45 -0.24
N ILE A 189 -0.09 -9.02 0.06
CA ILE A 189 0.08 -10.47 0.00
C ILE A 189 -0.64 -11.10 1.18
N GLU A 190 -1.29 -12.23 0.93
CA GLU A 190 -1.76 -13.09 1.99
C GLU A 190 -0.58 -13.56 2.86
N GLN A 191 -0.56 -13.15 4.13
CA GLN A 191 0.45 -13.62 5.08
C GLN A 191 0.28 -15.12 5.40
N GLY A 192 -0.95 -15.63 5.25
CA GLY A 192 -1.28 -17.06 5.24
C GLY A 192 -0.83 -17.77 3.95
N ARG A 193 -1.41 -18.94 3.68
CA ARG A 193 -1.20 -19.69 2.44
C ARG A 193 -2.49 -20.34 1.95
N ASP A 194 -3.63 -19.88 2.41
CA ASP A 194 -4.90 -20.56 2.15
C ASP A 194 -5.36 -20.27 0.71
N LEU A 195 -5.10 -19.07 0.18
CA LEU A 195 -5.33 -18.78 -1.24
C LEU A 195 -4.47 -19.65 -2.16
N GLU A 196 -3.19 -19.82 -1.84
CA GLU A 196 -2.27 -20.69 -2.59
C GLU A 196 -2.73 -22.16 -2.54
N LYS A 197 -3.11 -22.66 -1.37
CA LYS A 197 -3.54 -24.06 -1.19
C LYS A 197 -4.88 -24.37 -1.87
N GLU A 198 -5.79 -23.40 -1.89
CA GLU A 198 -7.14 -23.56 -2.44
C GLU A 198 -7.26 -23.16 -3.92
N ASP A 199 -6.14 -22.75 -4.55
CA ASP A 199 -6.10 -22.28 -5.95
C ASP A 199 -7.08 -21.11 -6.19
N ILE A 200 -7.09 -20.16 -5.24
CA ILE A 200 -7.95 -18.98 -5.25
C ILE A 200 -7.12 -17.77 -5.68
N ASP A 201 -7.57 -17.05 -6.72
CA ASP A 201 -6.85 -15.89 -7.24
C ASP A 201 -6.78 -14.74 -6.24
N MET A 202 -7.85 -14.48 -5.46
CA MET A 202 -7.88 -13.35 -4.53
C MET A 202 -8.64 -13.59 -3.22
N GLY A 203 -8.14 -12.97 -2.16
CA GLY A 203 -8.87 -12.83 -0.90
C GLY A 203 -9.51 -11.44 -0.79
N ILE A 204 -10.69 -11.36 -0.21
CA ILE A 204 -11.33 -10.11 0.20
C ILE A 204 -11.44 -10.12 1.71
N ILE A 205 -10.83 -9.15 2.40
CA ILE A 205 -10.93 -9.10 3.86
C ILE A 205 -12.27 -8.48 4.24
N GLU A 206 -13.11 -9.24 4.95
CA GLU A 206 -14.35 -8.71 5.52
C GLU A 206 -14.17 -8.14 6.92
N GLY A 207 -13.14 -8.60 7.64
CA GLY A 207 -12.93 -8.22 9.03
C GLY A 207 -11.69 -8.82 9.67
N PHE A 208 -11.49 -8.47 10.94
CA PHE A 208 -10.45 -9.03 11.80
C PHE A 208 -11.08 -9.55 13.08
N ASN A 209 -10.62 -10.72 13.57
CA ASN A 209 -11.10 -11.32 14.81
C ASN A 209 -12.65 -11.32 14.90
N ASP A 210 -13.32 -11.85 13.87
CA ASP A 210 -14.78 -11.92 13.72
C ASP A 210 -15.54 -10.57 13.69
N LYS A 211 -14.84 -9.44 13.59
CA LYS A 211 -15.46 -8.11 13.48
C LYS A 211 -15.35 -7.57 12.07
N LYS A 212 -16.50 -7.28 11.46
CA LYS A 212 -16.59 -6.53 10.20
C LYS A 212 -16.24 -5.08 10.45
N ILE A 213 -15.10 -4.64 9.94
CA ILE A 213 -14.63 -3.25 10.08
C ILE A 213 -14.46 -2.53 8.73
N PHE A 214 -14.50 -3.28 7.63
CA PHE A 214 -14.33 -2.74 6.29
C PHE A 214 -15.64 -2.30 5.66
N TYR A 215 -15.55 -1.30 4.77
CA TYR A 215 -16.70 -0.62 4.21
C TYR A 215 -17.46 -1.52 3.22
N PRO A 216 -18.73 -1.86 3.48
CA PRO A 216 -19.44 -2.87 2.69
C PRO A 216 -19.55 -2.57 1.21
N GLU A 217 -19.70 -1.30 0.83
CA GLU A 217 -19.82 -0.91 -0.59
C GLU A 217 -18.50 -1.11 -1.35
N PHE A 218 -17.36 -0.89 -0.69
CA PHE A 218 -16.05 -1.14 -1.30
C PHE A 218 -15.79 -2.64 -1.45
N ILE A 219 -16.15 -3.44 -0.45
CA ILE A 219 -16.10 -4.91 -0.53
C ILE A 219 -16.94 -5.41 -1.71
N GLN A 220 -18.17 -4.91 -1.87
CA GLN A 220 -19.05 -5.28 -2.98
C GLN A 220 -18.47 -4.87 -4.34
N SER A 221 -17.84 -3.70 -4.43
CA SER A 221 -17.15 -3.27 -5.66
C SER A 221 -15.98 -4.20 -5.99
N ILE A 222 -15.17 -4.58 -5.00
CA ILE A 222 -14.06 -5.53 -5.17
C ILE A 222 -14.58 -6.89 -5.66
N GLU A 223 -15.57 -7.46 -4.96
CA GLU A 223 -16.17 -8.77 -5.29
C GLU A 223 -16.70 -8.79 -6.72
N LYS A 224 -17.51 -7.78 -7.07
CA LYS A 224 -18.02 -7.59 -8.44
C LYS A 224 -16.89 -7.49 -9.48
N ASN A 225 -15.81 -6.79 -9.16
CA ASN A 225 -14.72 -6.59 -10.10
C ASN A 225 -13.90 -7.86 -10.29
N ILE A 226 -13.63 -8.62 -9.24
CA ILE A 226 -13.02 -9.95 -9.33
C ILE A 226 -13.85 -10.85 -10.26
N GLU A 227 -15.16 -10.96 -10.03
CA GLU A 227 -16.06 -11.75 -10.88
C GLU A 227 -16.03 -11.29 -12.33
N LYS A 228 -16.02 -9.97 -12.55
CA LYS A 228 -15.97 -9.37 -13.88
C LYS A 228 -14.73 -9.81 -14.65
N TYR A 229 -13.56 -9.85 -13.99
CA TYR A 229 -12.30 -10.33 -14.58
C TYR A 229 -12.24 -11.87 -14.73
N GLY A 230 -13.20 -12.60 -14.17
CA GLY A 230 -13.23 -14.06 -14.20
C GLY A 230 -12.27 -14.72 -13.21
N TYR A 231 -11.86 -13.99 -12.16
CA TYR A 231 -10.98 -14.49 -11.11
C TYR A 231 -11.79 -15.22 -10.02
N THR A 232 -11.19 -16.19 -9.35
CA THR A 232 -11.79 -16.81 -8.16
C THR A 232 -11.52 -15.96 -6.92
N SER A 233 -12.45 -15.95 -5.96
CA SER A 233 -12.21 -15.28 -4.68
C SER A 233 -12.86 -15.94 -3.49
N THR A 234 -12.31 -15.65 -2.32
CA THR A 234 -12.91 -15.98 -1.03
C THR A 234 -12.90 -14.80 -0.08
N LYS A 235 -13.80 -14.82 0.90
CA LYS A 235 -13.90 -13.83 1.96
C LYS A 235 -13.15 -14.31 3.19
N ILE A 236 -12.29 -13.46 3.74
CA ILE A 236 -11.34 -13.83 4.79
C ILE A 236 -11.57 -12.95 6.02
N TYR A 237 -11.57 -13.58 7.20
CA TYR A 237 -11.29 -12.90 8.46
C TYR A 237 -9.82 -13.11 8.78
N SER A 238 -9.06 -12.02 8.87
CA SER A 238 -7.62 -12.13 9.11
C SER A 238 -7.30 -11.92 10.58
N ASP A 239 -6.30 -12.65 11.05
CA ASP A 239 -5.66 -12.44 12.35
C ASP A 239 -4.39 -11.58 12.22
N CYS A 240 -3.95 -11.30 10.99
CA CYS A 240 -2.79 -10.45 10.72
C CYS A 240 -3.20 -8.97 10.76
N GLU A 241 -2.31 -8.09 11.21
CA GLU A 241 -2.59 -6.66 11.22
C GLU A 241 -2.01 -5.96 9.98
N TYR A 242 -2.80 -5.09 9.36
CA TYR A 242 -2.42 -4.26 8.21
C TYR A 242 -2.73 -2.80 8.51
N ASN A 243 -2.09 -1.87 7.80
CA ASN A 243 -2.37 -0.45 7.94
C ASN A 243 -3.85 -0.14 7.77
N SER A 244 -4.52 -0.78 6.80
CA SER A 244 -5.97 -0.67 6.58
C SER A 244 -6.83 -0.85 7.83
N LYS A 245 -6.42 -1.70 8.78
CA LYS A 245 -7.13 -1.91 10.05
C LYS A 245 -7.15 -0.67 10.94
N PHE A 246 -6.08 0.13 10.93
CA PHE A 246 -6.05 1.38 11.68
C PHE A 246 -6.73 2.49 10.88
N ILE A 247 -6.49 2.55 9.57
CA ILE A 247 -7.07 3.58 8.69
C ILE A 247 -8.61 3.49 8.65
N SER A 248 -9.20 2.30 8.88
CA SER A 248 -10.66 2.12 8.99
C SER A 248 -11.32 2.95 10.09
N ASP A 249 -10.56 3.42 11.08
CA ASP A 249 -11.10 4.29 12.13
C ASP A 249 -11.30 5.74 11.66
N ILE A 250 -10.68 6.13 10.55
CA ILE A 250 -10.70 7.51 10.04
C ILE A 250 -11.54 7.60 8.77
N ILE A 251 -11.38 6.66 7.83
CA ILE A 251 -12.02 6.69 6.51
C ILE A 251 -12.53 5.32 6.08
N PRO A 252 -13.51 5.24 5.15
CA PRO A 252 -13.93 3.98 4.54
C PRO A 252 -12.76 3.21 3.96
N THR A 253 -12.66 1.91 4.24
CA THR A 253 -11.51 1.10 3.81
C THR A 253 -11.94 -0.27 3.30
N ALA A 254 -11.14 -0.86 2.42
CA ALA A 254 -11.25 -2.26 2.02
C ALA A 254 -9.88 -2.81 1.60
N MET A 255 -9.76 -4.13 1.56
CA MET A 255 -8.51 -4.82 1.23
C MET A 255 -8.70 -5.91 0.18
N ILE A 256 -7.69 -6.06 -0.67
CA ILE A 256 -7.55 -7.13 -1.65
C ILE A 256 -6.29 -7.92 -1.27
N LEU A 257 -6.41 -9.21 -1.06
CA LEU A 257 -5.26 -10.10 -0.88
C LEU A 257 -4.93 -10.82 -2.18
N VAL A 258 -3.64 -10.84 -2.52
CA VAL A 258 -3.09 -11.71 -3.57
C VAL A 258 -2.40 -12.92 -2.94
N PRO A 259 -2.38 -14.08 -3.60
CA PRO A 259 -1.84 -15.30 -3.03
C PRO A 259 -0.32 -15.21 -2.93
N ARG A 260 0.23 -15.85 -1.90
CA ARG A 260 1.68 -15.96 -1.73
C ARG A 260 2.23 -17.06 -2.63
N THR A 261 2.60 -16.74 -3.87
CA THR A 261 3.13 -17.71 -4.86
C THR A 261 4.59 -17.42 -5.24
N LYS A 262 5.25 -18.35 -5.96
CA LYS A 262 6.64 -18.19 -6.42
C LYS A 262 6.73 -17.69 -7.87
N LYS A 263 7.58 -16.67 -8.08
CA LYS A 263 8.10 -16.09 -9.35
C LYS A 263 7.11 -15.87 -10.49
N ILE A 264 6.89 -16.86 -11.34
CA ILE A 264 6.15 -16.68 -12.61
C ILE A 264 4.69 -16.37 -12.31
N ASP A 265 4.11 -17.06 -11.33
CA ASP A 265 2.74 -16.79 -10.88
C ASP A 265 2.67 -15.48 -10.10
N PHE A 266 3.74 -15.06 -9.43
CA PHE A 266 3.71 -13.88 -8.56
C PHE A 266 3.46 -12.60 -9.33
N ILE A 267 4.18 -12.36 -10.44
CA ILE A 267 3.98 -11.16 -11.26
C ILE A 267 2.56 -11.13 -11.83
N GLU A 268 2.02 -12.28 -12.24
CA GLU A 268 0.66 -12.38 -12.72
C GLU A 268 -0.36 -12.07 -11.61
N GLN A 269 -0.18 -12.62 -10.40
CA GLN A 269 -1.06 -12.34 -9.27
C GLN A 269 -1.03 -10.86 -8.85
N CYS A 270 0.16 -10.25 -8.88
CA CYS A 270 0.34 -8.81 -8.69
C CYS A 270 -0.44 -7.99 -9.72
N TRP A 271 -0.33 -8.37 -10.99
CA TRP A 271 -1.04 -7.74 -12.09
C TRP A 271 -2.56 -7.92 -12.00
N LYS A 272 -3.04 -9.12 -11.65
CA LYS A 272 -4.45 -9.37 -11.35
C LYS A 272 -4.93 -8.44 -10.23
N GLY A 273 -4.19 -8.36 -9.12
CA GLY A 273 -4.50 -7.48 -7.99
C GLY A 273 -4.57 -6.00 -8.40
N ALA A 274 -3.64 -5.55 -9.25
CA ALA A 274 -3.64 -4.20 -9.81
C ALA A 274 -4.85 -3.94 -10.74
N ASN A 275 -5.31 -4.94 -11.51
CA ASN A 275 -6.51 -4.83 -12.35
C ASN A 275 -7.78 -4.60 -11.52
N VAL A 276 -7.93 -5.37 -10.43
CA VAL A 276 -9.05 -5.24 -9.51
C VAL A 276 -8.98 -3.90 -8.79
N LEU A 277 -7.80 -3.53 -8.28
CA LEU A 277 -7.57 -2.23 -7.64
C LEU A 277 -7.96 -1.06 -8.56
N LEU A 278 -7.45 -1.04 -9.79
CA LEU A 278 -7.76 -0.01 -10.78
C LEU A 278 -9.26 0.14 -10.99
N GLN A 279 -9.96 -0.98 -11.21
CA GLN A 279 -11.39 -0.93 -11.48
C GLN A 279 -12.20 -0.52 -10.25
N THR A 280 -11.80 -0.93 -9.05
CA THR A 280 -12.42 -0.53 -7.79
C THR A 280 -12.24 0.97 -7.53
N ILE A 281 -11.05 1.53 -7.77
CA ILE A 281 -10.82 2.98 -7.67
C ILE A 281 -11.77 3.73 -8.60
N LEU A 282 -11.93 3.28 -9.84
CA LEU A 282 -12.82 3.94 -10.82
C LEU A 282 -14.30 3.76 -10.50
N ASP A 283 -14.69 2.66 -9.87
CA ASP A 283 -16.05 2.47 -9.37
C ASP A 283 -16.33 3.45 -8.22
N ILE A 284 -15.40 3.61 -7.28
CA ILE A 284 -15.51 4.56 -6.16
C ILE A 284 -15.56 6.01 -6.70
N ASP A 285 -14.68 6.36 -7.64
CA ASP A 285 -14.63 7.67 -8.29
C ASP A 285 -15.96 8.07 -8.96
N LYS A 286 -16.67 7.07 -9.50
CA LYS A 286 -17.94 7.27 -10.17
C LYS A 286 -19.12 7.37 -9.21
N ASN A 287 -19.08 6.63 -8.11
CA ASN A 287 -20.24 6.43 -7.23
C ASN A 287 -20.26 7.37 -6.01
N HIS A 288 -19.14 8.01 -5.68
CA HIS A 288 -19.02 8.99 -4.60
C HIS A 288 -18.76 10.41 -5.14
#